data_AF-A0A3M1FIY5-F1
#
_entry.id   AF-A0A3M1FIY5-F1
#
_cell.length_a   1.000
_cell.length_b   1.000
_cell.length_c   1.000
_cell.angle_alpha   90.00
_cell.angle_beta   90.00
_cell.angle_gamma   90.00
#
_symmetry.space_group_name_H-M   'P 1'
#
loop_
_entity.id
_entity.type
_entity.pdbx_description
1 polymer ?
#
loop_
_entity_poly.entity_id
_entity_poly.type
_entity_poly.pdbx_seq_one_letter_code
_entity_poly.pdbx_strand_id
1 'polypeptide(L)'
;KCPACSPVESRPQKPLASCDALLKDAKIPSNKEISDNHLCLACRLFGSTRRGSRLIVEDAPYAEEQPPKLKMLDFLAIDRFTGGGKDGAKFDALALWKPTFTLRLYLENPEEWELGWLALVLRDLEEGWLSVGFGAAKGFGQVKLQNWRATFGYLTLEDLPAELHAPATPEKSGIFKTTEVRGGTDEWRTAAENWVKAFNKQVRQFERTKLPELQEDSYFDKVDTLYPLKEGA
;
A
#
# COMPACT_ATOMS: atom_id res chain seq x y z
N LYS A 1 -0.28 -14.09 -13.06
CA LYS A 1 0.91 -13.22 -13.26
C LYS A 1 0.91 -12.17 -12.16
N CYS A 2 1.94 -12.10 -11.32
CA CYS A 2 1.97 -11.16 -10.19
C CYS A 2 2.32 -9.73 -10.69
N PRO A 3 1.45 -8.73 -10.50
CA PRO A 3 1.68 -7.35 -10.93
C PRO A 3 2.67 -6.58 -10.02
N ALA A 4 3.18 -7.24 -8.98
CA ALA A 4 4.12 -6.70 -8.01
C ALA A 4 5.31 -7.65 -7.84
N CYS A 5 6.51 -7.12 -7.63
CA CYS A 5 7.65 -7.90 -7.17
C CYS A 5 7.80 -7.76 -5.65
N SER A 6 8.55 -8.67 -5.03
CA SER A 6 9.03 -8.47 -3.65
C SER A 6 10.16 -7.44 -3.67
N PRO A 7 10.10 -6.36 -2.87
CA PRO A 7 11.17 -5.36 -2.82
C PRO A 7 12.45 -5.90 -2.17
N VAL A 8 12.38 -7.02 -1.45
CA VAL A 8 13.50 -7.61 -0.69
C VAL A 8 14.09 -8.86 -1.35
N GLU A 9 13.48 -9.39 -2.42
CA GLU A 9 14.00 -10.56 -3.11
C GLU A 9 15.02 -10.14 -4.18
N SER A 10 16.30 -10.25 -3.85
CA SER A 10 17.42 -9.84 -4.69
C SER A 10 17.90 -10.93 -5.66
N ARG A 11 17.37 -12.16 -5.58
CA ARG A 11 17.76 -13.28 -6.44
C ARG A 11 16.85 -13.34 -7.66
N PRO A 12 17.37 -13.24 -8.90
CA PRO A 12 16.53 -13.12 -10.09
C PRO A 12 15.75 -14.39 -10.44
N GLN A 13 16.22 -15.58 -10.00
CA GLN A 13 15.53 -16.84 -10.26
C GLN A 13 14.42 -17.16 -9.24
N LYS A 14 14.10 -16.25 -8.31
CA LYS A 14 13.08 -16.48 -7.28
C LYS A 14 11.70 -16.00 -7.74
N PRO A 15 10.61 -16.65 -7.26
CA PRO A 15 9.23 -16.38 -7.65
C PRO A 15 8.82 -14.90 -7.65
N LEU A 16 9.26 -14.11 -6.67
CA LEU A 16 8.94 -12.70 -6.55
C LEU A 16 10.17 -11.79 -6.70
N ALA A 17 11.16 -12.19 -7.51
CA ALA A 17 12.36 -11.38 -7.76
C ALA A 17 12.03 -9.90 -8.01
N SER A 18 12.72 -9.03 -7.27
CA SER A 18 12.59 -7.57 -7.40
C SER A 18 12.85 -7.12 -8.84
N CYS A 19 12.20 -6.04 -9.27
CA CYS A 19 12.47 -5.47 -10.60
C CYS A 19 13.96 -5.13 -10.78
N ASP A 20 14.64 -4.68 -9.73
CA ASP A 20 16.08 -4.44 -9.76
C ASP A 20 16.90 -5.72 -9.97
N ALA A 21 16.56 -6.82 -9.30
CA ALA A 21 17.23 -8.11 -9.51
C ALA A 21 17.11 -8.58 -10.97
N LEU A 22 15.93 -8.44 -11.56
CA LEU A 22 15.67 -8.82 -12.95
C LEU A 22 16.41 -7.91 -13.94
N LEU A 23 16.44 -6.59 -13.68
CA LEU A 23 17.20 -5.65 -14.50
C LEU A 23 18.72 -5.91 -14.43
N LYS A 24 19.24 -6.28 -13.25
CA LYS A 24 20.65 -6.69 -13.08
C LYS A 24 20.97 -7.95 -13.88
N ASP A 25 20.09 -8.96 -13.83
CA ASP A 25 20.23 -10.21 -14.57
C ASP A 25 20.23 -9.97 -16.09
N ALA A 26 19.35 -9.07 -16.56
CA ALA A 26 19.32 -8.59 -17.94
C ALA A 26 20.51 -7.68 -18.33
N LYS A 27 21.51 -7.53 -17.45
CA LYS A 27 22.72 -6.71 -17.64
C LYS A 27 22.41 -5.24 -17.93
N ILE A 28 21.32 -4.70 -17.37
CA ILE A 28 20.94 -3.30 -17.53
C ILE A 28 21.68 -2.45 -16.46
N PRO A 29 22.51 -1.48 -16.87
CA PRO A 29 23.29 -0.64 -15.95
C PRO A 29 22.43 0.15 -14.96
N SER A 30 22.93 0.37 -13.74
CA SER A 30 22.25 1.12 -12.66
C SER A 30 21.96 2.58 -13.01
N ASN A 31 22.82 3.19 -13.82
CA ASN A 31 22.70 4.59 -14.25
C ASN A 31 21.80 4.78 -15.48
N LYS A 32 21.24 3.71 -16.05
CA LYS A 32 20.35 3.80 -17.21
C LYS A 32 18.94 4.12 -16.74
N GLU A 33 18.33 5.14 -17.32
CA GLU A 33 16.92 5.45 -17.13
C GLU A 33 16.04 4.28 -17.61
N ILE A 34 15.09 3.87 -16.77
CA ILE A 34 14.24 2.72 -16.99
C ILE A 34 12.82 3.20 -17.28
N SER A 35 12.32 2.86 -18.48
CA SER A 35 10.91 3.05 -18.82
C SER A 35 10.01 2.18 -17.95
N ASP A 36 8.85 2.73 -17.58
CA ASP A 36 7.76 2.10 -16.82
C ASP A 36 7.45 0.67 -17.26
N ASN A 37 7.54 0.36 -18.55
CA ASN A 37 7.26 -0.96 -19.10
C ASN A 37 8.19 -2.08 -18.57
N HIS A 38 9.34 -1.72 -17.99
CA HIS A 38 10.25 -2.66 -17.35
C HIS A 38 10.05 -2.76 -15.82
N LEU A 39 9.11 -1.98 -15.26
CA LEU A 39 8.79 -1.99 -13.83
C LEU A 39 7.41 -2.57 -13.59
N CYS A 40 7.29 -3.35 -12.53
CA CYS A 40 5.99 -3.79 -12.03
C CYS A 40 5.15 -2.61 -11.52
N LEU A 41 3.83 -2.76 -11.45
CA LEU A 41 2.93 -1.68 -11.04
C LEU A 41 3.32 -1.12 -9.65
N ALA A 42 3.71 -2.00 -8.72
CA ALA A 42 4.19 -1.58 -7.40
C ALA A 42 5.42 -0.66 -7.49
N CYS A 43 6.40 -1.00 -8.33
CA CYS A 43 7.60 -0.19 -8.50
C CYS A 43 7.37 1.13 -9.24
N ARG A 44 6.27 1.26 -10.02
CA ARG A 44 5.89 2.51 -10.67
C ARG A 44 5.30 3.52 -9.69
N LEU A 45 4.53 3.03 -8.71
CA LEU A 45 3.88 3.87 -7.70
C LEU A 45 4.77 4.11 -6.47
N PHE A 46 5.22 3.03 -5.82
CA PHE A 46 5.99 3.05 -4.57
C PHE A 46 7.51 3.18 -4.79
N GLY A 47 7.96 3.14 -6.04
CA GLY A 47 9.37 3.24 -6.40
C GLY A 47 10.17 1.93 -6.28
N SER A 48 11.45 2.04 -6.61
CA SER A 48 12.44 0.98 -6.55
C SER A 48 13.85 1.58 -6.43
N THR A 49 14.88 0.75 -6.32
CA THR A 49 16.28 1.24 -6.37
C THR A 49 16.66 1.85 -7.73
N ARG A 50 15.82 1.71 -8.76
CA ARG A 50 16.02 2.26 -10.12
C ARG A 50 15.21 3.52 -10.41
N ARG A 51 14.15 3.78 -9.64
CA ARG A 51 13.21 4.86 -9.89
C ARG A 51 12.61 5.34 -8.57
N GLY A 52 12.67 6.65 -8.32
CA GLY A 52 12.04 7.27 -7.16
C GLY A 52 10.53 7.02 -7.12
N SER A 53 9.98 6.92 -5.91
CA SER A 53 8.54 6.85 -5.69
C SER A 53 7.86 8.14 -6.15
N ARG A 54 6.63 8.04 -6.65
CA ARG A 54 5.74 9.20 -6.86
C ARG A 54 4.78 9.42 -5.69
N LEU A 55 4.57 8.38 -4.89
CA LEU A 55 3.85 8.46 -3.63
C LEU A 55 4.82 8.84 -2.52
N ILE A 56 4.62 10.02 -1.94
CA ILE A 56 5.31 10.51 -0.76
C ILE A 56 4.41 10.25 0.45
N VAL A 57 4.95 9.54 1.43
CA VAL A 57 4.32 9.29 2.73
C VAL A 57 5.11 10.09 3.75
N GLU A 58 4.53 11.15 4.30
CA GLU A 58 5.19 11.96 5.32
C GLU A 58 5.22 11.23 6.67
N ASP A 59 6.19 11.59 7.51
CA ASP A 59 6.14 11.22 8.92
C ASP A 59 4.83 11.72 9.54
N ALA A 60 4.17 10.85 10.30
CA ALA A 60 2.87 11.17 10.90
C ALA A 60 3.07 11.70 12.33
N PRO A 61 3.05 13.03 12.58
CA PRO A 61 3.23 13.57 13.92
C PRO A 61 2.05 13.22 14.82
N TYR A 62 2.34 13.10 16.12
CA TYR A 62 1.35 12.87 17.15
C TYR A 62 0.37 14.06 17.21
N ALA A 63 -0.92 13.77 17.20
CA ALA A 63 -1.97 14.76 16.95
C ALA A 63 -2.72 15.22 18.22
N GLU A 64 -2.42 14.63 19.38
CA GLU A 64 -3.14 14.94 20.62
C GLU A 64 -2.38 16.00 21.44
N GLU A 65 -3.12 16.84 22.17
CA GLU A 65 -2.53 17.84 23.07
C GLU A 65 -1.89 17.21 24.32
N GLN A 66 -2.43 16.07 24.76
CA GLN A 66 -1.97 15.38 25.96
C GLN A 66 -0.76 14.50 25.63
N PRO A 67 0.19 14.32 26.56
CA PRO A 67 1.35 13.49 26.31
C PRO A 67 0.94 12.04 25.98
N PRO A 68 1.72 11.35 25.12
CA PRO A 68 1.43 9.98 24.72
C PRO A 68 1.31 9.04 25.91
N LYS A 69 0.24 8.27 25.95
CA LYS A 69 0.00 7.27 27.00
C LYS A 69 0.74 5.99 26.67
N LEU A 70 1.62 5.55 27.56
CA LEU A 70 2.28 4.25 27.45
C LEU A 70 1.55 3.24 28.32
N LYS A 71 1.39 2.02 27.81
CA LYS A 71 0.82 0.89 28.53
C LYS A 71 1.81 -0.27 28.54
N MET A 72 2.12 -0.76 29.73
CA MET A 72 2.84 -2.01 29.91
C MET A 72 1.88 -3.18 29.71
N LEU A 73 2.27 -4.16 28.89
CA LEU A 73 1.51 -5.39 28.64
C LEU A 73 2.41 -6.60 28.89
N ASP A 74 1.96 -7.51 29.74
CA ASP A 74 2.60 -8.80 29.97
C ASP A 74 2.07 -9.85 28.97
N PHE A 75 2.98 -10.58 28.33
CA PHE A 75 2.67 -11.74 27.51
C PHE A 75 3.23 -13.00 28.15
N LEU A 76 2.35 -13.98 28.42
CA LEU A 76 2.71 -15.29 28.90
C LEU A 76 2.40 -16.33 27.82
N ALA A 77 3.43 -17.05 27.37
CA ALA A 77 3.20 -18.23 26.55
C ALA A 77 2.68 -19.37 27.43
N ILE A 78 1.55 -19.97 27.05
CA ILE A 78 0.96 -21.12 27.75
C ILE A 78 1.44 -22.40 27.05
N ASP A 79 1.98 -23.34 27.82
CA ASP A 79 2.28 -24.67 27.33
C ASP A 79 0.99 -25.49 27.23
N ARG A 80 0.69 -25.95 26.00
CA ARG A 80 -0.51 -26.71 25.67
C ARG A 80 -0.59 -28.08 26.36
N PHE A 81 0.53 -28.62 26.85
CA PHE A 81 0.57 -29.92 27.53
C PHE A 81 0.36 -29.80 29.03
N THR A 82 1.08 -28.88 29.68
CA THR A 82 1.02 -28.70 31.13
C THR A 82 -0.09 -27.76 31.58
N GLY A 83 -0.61 -26.92 30.68
CA GLY A 83 -1.55 -25.84 31.00
C GLY A 83 -0.93 -24.69 31.80
N GLY A 84 0.36 -24.78 32.12
CA GLY A 84 1.13 -23.75 32.83
C GLY A 84 1.79 -22.75 31.89
N GLY A 85 2.45 -21.75 32.48
CA GLY A 85 3.33 -20.87 31.73
C GLY A 85 4.56 -21.63 31.21
N LYS A 86 4.96 -21.37 29.96
CA LYS A 86 6.19 -21.90 29.39
C LYS A 86 7.38 -21.14 29.98
N ASP A 87 8.30 -21.88 30.59
CA ASP A 87 9.51 -21.31 31.19
C ASP A 87 10.32 -20.48 30.18
N GLY A 88 10.79 -19.32 30.64
CA GLY A 88 11.57 -18.38 29.83
C GLY A 88 10.80 -17.67 28.71
N ALA A 89 9.48 -17.87 28.59
CA ALA A 89 8.65 -17.30 27.54
C ALA A 89 7.65 -16.25 28.06
N LYS A 90 7.99 -15.58 29.17
CA LYS A 90 7.36 -14.31 29.57
C LYS A 90 8.05 -13.17 28.82
N PHE A 91 7.27 -12.28 28.24
CA PHE A 91 7.77 -11.08 27.59
C PHE A 91 6.88 -9.90 27.92
N ASP A 92 7.49 -8.75 28.22
CA ASP A 92 6.76 -7.53 28.56
C ASP A 92 6.93 -6.53 27.41
N ALA A 93 5.84 -5.89 27.00
CA ALA A 93 5.82 -4.88 25.95
C ALA A 93 5.38 -3.53 26.50
N LEU A 94 6.10 -2.47 26.17
CA LEU A 94 5.66 -1.10 26.39
C LEU A 94 5.05 -0.58 25.09
N ALA A 95 3.71 -0.48 25.05
CA ALA A 95 3.00 -0.05 23.85
C ALA A 95 2.49 1.39 24.00
N LEU A 96 2.55 2.14 22.90
CA LEU A 96 1.84 3.40 22.79
C LEU A 96 0.34 3.12 22.70
N TRP A 97 -0.43 3.61 23.67
CA TRP A 97 -1.80 3.18 23.92
C TRP A 97 -2.81 4.07 23.20
N LYS A 98 -3.39 3.55 22.11
CA LYS A 98 -4.42 4.19 21.29
C LYS A 98 -4.07 5.63 20.86
N PRO A 99 -2.90 5.87 20.27
CA PRO A 99 -2.49 7.20 19.83
C PRO A 99 -3.25 7.64 18.57
N THR A 100 -3.35 8.95 18.39
CA THR A 100 -3.80 9.59 17.16
C THR A 100 -2.64 10.31 16.48
N PHE A 101 -2.50 10.13 15.17
CA PHE A 101 -1.45 10.76 14.36
C PHE A 101 -2.07 11.49 13.16
N THR A 102 -1.39 12.52 12.67
CA THR A 102 -1.77 13.20 11.43
C THR A 102 -1.00 12.60 10.27
N LEU A 103 -1.66 11.84 9.39
CA LEU A 103 -1.05 11.28 8.19
C LEU A 103 -1.20 12.26 7.01
N ARG A 104 -0.12 12.44 6.24
CA ARG A 104 -0.16 13.14 4.96
C ARG A 104 0.45 12.28 3.87
N LEU A 105 -0.30 12.16 2.78
CA LEU A 105 0.09 11.44 1.57
C LEU A 105 0.08 12.45 0.42
N TYR A 106 1.10 12.40 -0.43
CA TYR A 106 1.17 13.22 -1.64
C TYR A 106 1.52 12.33 -2.82
N LEU A 107 0.79 12.47 -3.93
CA LEU A 107 0.99 11.68 -5.14
C LEU A 107 1.17 12.61 -6.34
N GLU A 108 2.29 12.47 -7.02
CA GLU A 108 2.65 13.29 -8.17
C GLU A 108 2.06 12.77 -9.49
N ASN A 109 1.32 13.64 -10.20
CA ASN A 109 0.71 13.38 -11.51
C ASN A 109 0.06 11.98 -11.61
N PRO A 110 -0.93 11.68 -10.74
CA PRO A 110 -1.49 10.34 -10.63
C PRO A 110 -2.20 9.91 -11.92
N GLU A 111 -2.04 8.64 -12.27
CA GLU A 111 -2.91 7.97 -13.24
C GLU A 111 -4.15 7.37 -12.55
N GLU A 112 -5.26 7.19 -13.28
CA GLU A 112 -6.52 6.67 -12.73
C GLU A 112 -6.36 5.33 -12.00
N TRP A 113 -5.53 4.42 -12.51
CA TRP A 113 -5.30 3.12 -11.88
C TRP A 113 -4.55 3.24 -10.53
N GLU A 114 -3.73 4.27 -10.36
CA GLU A 114 -3.01 4.55 -9.11
C GLU A 114 -3.95 5.12 -8.05
N LEU A 115 -4.85 6.03 -8.47
CA LEU A 115 -5.95 6.51 -7.63
C LEU A 115 -6.84 5.35 -7.19
N GLY A 116 -7.13 4.41 -8.09
CA GLY A 116 -7.93 3.22 -7.79
C GLY A 116 -7.28 2.30 -6.77
N TRP A 117 -5.97 2.08 -6.91
CA TRP A 117 -5.21 1.31 -5.93
C TRP A 117 -5.18 2.03 -4.58
N LEU A 118 -4.87 3.32 -4.56
CA LEU A 118 -4.81 4.10 -3.32
C LEU A 118 -6.18 4.16 -2.64
N ALA A 119 -7.28 4.27 -3.40
CA ALA A 119 -8.63 4.25 -2.86
C ALA A 119 -8.96 2.93 -2.14
N LEU A 120 -8.50 1.78 -2.65
CA LEU A 120 -8.64 0.50 -1.95
C LEU A 120 -7.85 0.49 -0.63
N VAL A 121 -6.62 1.03 -0.63
CA VAL A 121 -5.80 1.14 0.58
C VAL A 121 -6.45 2.06 1.61
N LEU A 122 -6.97 3.22 1.18
CA LEU A 122 -7.66 4.17 2.05
C LEU A 122 -8.93 3.54 2.65
N ARG A 123 -9.71 2.79 1.86
CA ARG A 123 -10.85 2.03 2.35
C ARG A 123 -10.42 1.01 3.41
N ASP A 124 -9.38 0.22 3.15
CA ASP A 124 -8.91 -0.79 4.11
C ASP A 124 -8.37 -0.15 5.41
N LEU A 125 -7.80 1.05 5.33
CA LEU A 125 -7.46 1.86 6.50
C LEU A 125 -8.71 2.39 7.22
N GLU A 126 -9.74 2.85 6.51
CA GLU A 126 -11.00 3.30 7.11
C GLU A 126 -11.75 2.16 7.81
N GLU A 127 -11.71 0.95 7.26
CA GLU A 127 -12.33 -0.24 7.85
C GLU A 127 -11.49 -0.84 9.00
N GLY A 128 -10.26 -0.37 9.19
CA GLY A 128 -9.34 -0.86 10.21
C GLY A 128 -8.80 -2.27 9.93
N TRP A 129 -8.73 -2.65 8.66
CA TRP A 129 -8.25 -3.97 8.22
C TRP A 129 -6.73 -4.06 8.17
N LEU A 130 -6.05 -2.92 8.09
CA LEU A 130 -4.58 -2.88 8.04
C LEU A 130 -3.97 -2.78 9.43
N SER A 131 -2.82 -3.42 9.59
CA SER A 131 -1.96 -3.32 10.77
C SER A 131 -0.62 -2.70 10.40
N VAL A 132 -0.12 -1.76 11.22
CA VAL A 132 1.18 -1.10 11.03
C VAL A 132 2.11 -1.40 12.19
N GLY A 133 3.36 -1.76 11.88
CA GLY A 133 4.41 -2.00 12.86
C GLY A 133 4.45 -3.43 13.38
N PHE A 134 5.00 -3.61 14.57
CA PHE A 134 5.30 -4.92 15.16
C PHE A 134 4.10 -5.52 15.90
N GLY A 135 3.96 -6.85 15.82
CA GLY A 135 3.08 -7.60 16.72
C GLY A 135 1.60 -7.66 16.30
N ALA A 136 1.30 -7.56 15.00
CA ALA A 136 -0.06 -7.70 14.47
C ALA A 136 -0.78 -8.97 14.97
N ALA A 137 -0.09 -10.11 14.99
CA ALA A 137 -0.63 -11.38 15.51
C ALA A 137 -0.95 -11.36 17.02
N LYS A 138 -0.50 -10.34 17.76
CA LYS A 138 -0.76 -10.11 19.18
C LYS A 138 -1.76 -8.97 19.41
N GLY A 139 -2.39 -8.47 18.35
CA GLY A 139 -3.35 -7.37 18.40
C GLY A 139 -2.73 -5.98 18.38
N PHE A 140 -1.42 -5.83 18.14
CA PHE A 140 -0.78 -4.53 17.99
C PHE A 140 -0.90 -3.97 16.57
N GLY A 141 -0.67 -2.67 16.44
CA GLY A 141 -0.59 -2.01 15.15
C GLY A 141 -1.94 -1.78 14.46
N GLN A 142 -3.07 -2.04 15.14
CA GLN A 142 -4.38 -1.71 14.60
C GLN A 142 -4.46 -0.20 14.35
N VAL A 143 -4.75 0.18 13.11
CA VAL A 143 -4.91 1.58 12.70
C VAL A 143 -6.27 1.77 12.05
N LYS A 144 -6.85 2.96 12.23
CA LYS A 144 -8.08 3.35 11.53
C LYS A 144 -7.92 4.77 11.01
N LEU A 145 -8.16 4.96 9.71
CA LEU A 145 -8.23 6.30 9.13
C LEU A 145 -9.57 6.95 9.48
N GLN A 146 -9.54 8.21 9.93
CA GLN A 146 -10.71 8.96 10.33
C GLN A 146 -10.62 10.39 9.82
N ASN A 147 -11.77 10.98 9.46
CA ASN A 147 -11.92 12.41 9.16
C ASN A 147 -10.87 12.94 8.16
N TRP A 148 -10.70 12.25 7.04
CA TRP A 148 -9.70 12.60 6.03
C TRP A 148 -10.32 13.32 4.83
N ARG A 149 -9.47 14.05 4.11
CA ARG A 149 -9.79 14.76 2.87
C ARG A 149 -8.69 14.54 1.83
N ALA A 150 -9.06 14.53 0.56
CA ALA A 150 -8.14 14.61 -0.56
C ALA A 150 -8.27 15.97 -1.24
N THR A 151 -7.12 16.57 -1.55
CA THR A 151 -7.04 17.82 -2.31
C THR A 151 -6.38 17.52 -3.65
N PHE A 152 -7.06 17.86 -4.74
CA PHE A 152 -6.57 17.67 -6.10
C PHE A 152 -6.17 19.03 -6.68
N GLY A 153 -4.89 19.16 -7.05
CA GLY A 153 -4.35 20.36 -7.70
C GLY A 153 -4.33 20.19 -9.22
N TYR A 154 -4.85 21.18 -9.95
CA TYR A 154 -4.91 21.18 -11.42
C TYR A 154 -4.59 22.57 -11.99
N LEU A 155 -4.03 22.62 -13.20
CA LEU A 155 -3.74 23.89 -13.91
C LEU A 155 -4.90 24.25 -14.85
N THR A 156 -5.31 23.26 -15.64
CA THR A 156 -6.41 23.27 -16.60
C THR A 156 -7.49 22.28 -16.19
N LEU A 157 -8.70 22.39 -16.73
CA LEU A 157 -9.78 21.46 -16.42
C LEU A 157 -9.51 20.03 -16.94
N GLU A 158 -8.59 19.88 -17.90
CA GLU A 158 -8.17 18.58 -18.43
C GLU A 158 -7.26 17.81 -17.46
N ASP A 159 -6.57 18.52 -16.55
CA ASP A 159 -5.72 17.90 -15.53
C ASP A 159 -6.55 17.35 -14.34
N LEU A 160 -7.81 17.76 -14.22
CA LEU A 160 -8.70 17.28 -13.17
C LEU A 160 -9.27 15.91 -13.55
N PRO A 161 -9.23 14.90 -12.66
CA PRO A 161 -9.87 13.61 -12.94
C PRO A 161 -11.34 13.80 -13.36
N ALA A 162 -11.75 13.07 -14.39
CA ALA A 162 -13.07 13.24 -15.03
C ALA A 162 -14.24 13.02 -14.05
N GLU A 163 -14.01 12.28 -12.97
CA GLU A 163 -14.97 11.99 -11.93
C GLU A 163 -15.19 13.15 -10.94
N LEU A 164 -14.33 14.17 -10.96
CA LEU A 164 -14.36 15.28 -10.01
C LEU A 164 -14.87 16.57 -10.64
N HIS A 165 -15.58 17.36 -9.84
CA HIS A 165 -16.10 18.65 -10.29
C HIS A 165 -15.20 19.78 -9.80
N ALA A 166 -14.93 20.73 -10.71
CA ALA A 166 -14.30 21.98 -10.34
C ALA A 166 -15.30 22.84 -9.54
N PRO A 167 -14.92 23.37 -8.37
CA PRO A 167 -15.77 24.28 -7.62
C PRO A 167 -15.96 25.59 -8.41
N ALA A 168 -17.11 26.25 -8.20
CA ALA A 168 -17.41 27.53 -8.85
C ALA A 168 -16.38 28.63 -8.57
N THR A 169 -15.73 28.57 -7.41
CA THR A 169 -14.61 29.44 -7.04
C THR A 169 -13.51 28.56 -6.44
N PRO A 170 -12.55 28.08 -7.26
CA PRO A 170 -11.49 27.22 -6.76
C PRO A 170 -10.51 28.00 -5.90
N GLU A 171 -10.17 27.39 -4.77
CA GLU A 171 -9.04 27.84 -3.97
C GLU A 171 -7.74 27.69 -4.77
N LYS A 172 -6.71 28.44 -4.39
CA LYS A 172 -5.40 28.41 -5.05
C LYS A 172 -4.33 27.96 -4.08
N SER A 173 -3.50 27.03 -4.52
CA SER A 173 -2.27 26.62 -3.83
C SER A 173 -1.10 26.83 -4.78
N GLY A 174 -0.39 27.94 -4.61
CA GLY A 174 0.64 28.39 -5.55
C GLY A 174 0.05 28.64 -6.95
N ILE A 175 0.51 27.89 -7.94
CA ILE A 175 0.01 27.96 -9.33
C ILE A 175 -1.21 27.08 -9.60
N PHE A 176 -1.54 26.15 -8.68
CA PHE A 176 -2.62 25.21 -8.87
C PHE A 176 -3.96 25.78 -8.40
N LYS A 177 -5.02 25.47 -9.14
CA LYS A 177 -6.39 25.50 -8.63
C LYS A 177 -6.63 24.20 -7.88
N THR A 178 -7.42 24.25 -6.81
CA THR A 178 -7.67 23.06 -5.99
C THR A 178 -9.15 22.75 -5.87
N THR A 179 -9.47 21.46 -5.89
CA THR A 179 -10.75 20.91 -5.45
C THR A 179 -10.52 19.95 -4.28
N GLU A 180 -11.45 19.92 -3.33
CA GLU A 180 -11.38 19.05 -2.15
C GLU A 180 -12.54 18.06 -2.18
N VAL A 181 -12.24 16.80 -1.88
CA VAL A 181 -13.24 15.77 -1.63
C VAL A 181 -12.97 15.14 -0.28
N ARG A 182 -14.03 14.84 0.48
CA ARG A 182 -13.93 14.19 1.79
C ARG A 182 -14.18 12.70 1.69
N GLY A 183 -13.50 11.94 2.55
CA GLY A 183 -13.79 10.52 2.71
C GLY A 183 -15.25 10.28 3.09
N GLY A 184 -15.81 9.18 2.60
CA GLY A 184 -17.17 8.75 2.92
C GLY A 184 -18.31 9.48 2.20
N THR A 185 -18.05 10.51 1.39
CA THR A 185 -19.08 11.18 0.56
C THR A 185 -19.45 10.33 -0.66
N ASP A 186 -20.65 10.54 -1.22
CA ASP A 186 -21.09 9.85 -2.45
C ASP A 186 -20.25 10.26 -3.67
N GLU A 187 -19.78 11.51 -3.69
CA GLU A 187 -18.83 12.00 -4.70
C GLU A 187 -17.52 11.19 -4.66
N TRP A 188 -16.91 11.02 -3.48
CA TRP A 188 -15.71 10.20 -3.32
C TRP A 188 -15.94 8.75 -3.74
N ARG A 189 -17.06 8.15 -3.28
CA ARG A 189 -17.36 6.74 -3.60
C ARG A 189 -17.51 6.52 -5.09
N THR A 190 -18.24 7.40 -5.78
CA THR A 190 -18.44 7.30 -7.23
C THR A 190 -17.12 7.45 -7.99
N ALA A 191 -16.29 8.41 -7.60
CA ALA A 191 -14.96 8.60 -8.20
C ALA A 191 -14.05 7.39 -7.96
N ALA A 192 -13.96 6.94 -6.71
CA ALA A 192 -13.18 5.77 -6.31
C ALA A 192 -13.62 4.51 -7.06
N GLU A 193 -14.92 4.26 -7.23
CA GLU A 193 -15.41 3.10 -7.99
C GLU A 193 -14.91 3.08 -9.44
N ASN A 194 -14.87 4.23 -10.10
CA ASN A 194 -14.37 4.33 -11.48
C ASN A 194 -12.86 4.13 -11.53
N TRP A 195 -12.10 4.75 -10.63
CA TRP A 195 -10.66 4.52 -10.53
C TRP A 195 -10.32 3.06 -10.19
N VAL A 196 -11.12 2.40 -9.33
CA VAL A 196 -10.97 0.97 -9.02
C VAL A 196 -11.22 0.10 -10.26
N LYS A 197 -12.16 0.47 -11.14
CA LYS A 197 -12.33 -0.21 -12.43
C LYS A 197 -11.09 -0.04 -13.31
N ALA A 198 -10.52 1.17 -13.37
CA ALA A 198 -9.27 1.43 -14.09
C ALA A 198 -8.11 0.60 -13.53
N PHE A 199 -7.98 0.51 -12.20
CA PHE A 199 -7.02 -0.36 -11.52
C PHE A 199 -7.17 -1.83 -11.88
N ASN A 200 -8.40 -2.37 -11.78
CA ASN A 200 -8.67 -3.75 -12.13
C ASN A 200 -8.36 -4.06 -13.60
N LYS A 201 -8.67 -3.12 -14.51
CA LYS A 201 -8.29 -3.22 -15.92
C LYS A 201 -6.77 -3.26 -16.09
N GLN A 202 -6.05 -2.33 -15.43
CA GLN A 202 -4.59 -2.25 -15.49
C GLN A 202 -3.92 -3.53 -14.99
N VAL A 203 -4.38 -4.09 -13.86
CA VAL A 203 -3.84 -5.34 -13.31
C VAL A 203 -4.06 -6.52 -14.26
N ARG A 204 -5.25 -6.63 -14.86
CA ARG A 204 -5.58 -7.72 -15.81
C ARG A 204 -4.78 -7.62 -17.11
N GLN A 205 -4.46 -6.42 -17.54
CA GLN A 205 -3.73 -6.16 -18.78
C GLN A 205 -2.21 -6.03 -18.56
N PHE A 206 -1.74 -6.09 -17.31
CA PHE A 206 -0.34 -5.91 -16.99
C PHE A 206 0.51 -7.07 -17.51
N GLU A 207 1.43 -6.75 -18.40
CA GLU A 207 2.45 -7.67 -18.91
C GLU A 207 3.84 -7.05 -18.80
N ARG A 208 4.83 -7.85 -18.40
CA ARG A 208 6.22 -7.40 -18.35
C ARG A 208 6.82 -7.50 -19.74
N THR A 209 7.12 -6.37 -20.36
CA THR A 209 7.85 -6.37 -21.63
C THR A 209 9.34 -6.63 -21.34
N LYS A 210 9.92 -7.68 -21.93
CA LYS A 210 11.37 -7.99 -21.93
C LYS A 210 12.01 -8.43 -20.60
N LEU A 211 11.29 -8.44 -19.48
CA LEU A 211 11.74 -9.10 -18.25
C LEU A 211 10.98 -10.42 -18.09
N PRO A 212 11.60 -11.46 -17.50
CA PRO A 212 10.92 -12.71 -17.24
C PRO A 212 9.64 -12.46 -16.46
N GLU A 213 8.55 -13.10 -16.90
CA GLU A 213 7.35 -13.16 -16.08
C GLU A 213 7.69 -13.90 -14.79
N LEU A 214 7.19 -13.39 -13.66
CA LEU A 214 7.25 -14.12 -12.41
C LEU A 214 6.40 -15.37 -12.58
N GLN A 215 7.06 -16.53 -12.62
CA GLN A 215 6.43 -17.81 -12.94
C GLN A 215 5.61 -18.36 -11.78
N GLU A 216 5.87 -17.91 -10.55
CA GLU A 216 5.22 -18.39 -9.35
C GLU A 216 4.84 -17.22 -8.42
N ASP A 217 3.64 -17.28 -7.83
CA ASP A 217 3.25 -16.49 -6.67
C ASP A 217 3.68 -17.23 -5.40
N SER A 218 4.53 -16.60 -4.58
CA SER A 218 5.01 -17.23 -3.34
C SER A 218 3.91 -17.59 -2.34
N TYR A 219 2.74 -16.95 -2.44
CA TYR A 219 1.66 -17.07 -1.48
C TYR A 219 0.55 -18.03 -1.93
N PHE A 220 0.21 -18.06 -3.22
CA PHE A 220 -0.93 -18.84 -3.71
C PHE A 220 -0.54 -20.18 -4.36
N ASP A 221 0.60 -20.26 -5.06
CA ASP A 221 0.97 -21.50 -5.77
C ASP A 221 1.44 -22.63 -4.83
N LYS A 222 1.82 -22.29 -3.59
CA LYS A 222 2.16 -23.27 -2.56
C LYS A 222 0.93 -23.86 -1.85
N VAL A 223 -0.21 -23.18 -1.88
CA VAL A 223 -1.40 -23.66 -1.15
C VAL A 223 -2.00 -24.84 -1.90
N ASP A 224 -2.11 -24.75 -3.23
CA ASP A 224 -2.69 -25.82 -4.05
C ASP A 224 -1.88 -27.12 -4.02
N THR A 225 -0.55 -27.03 -3.87
CA THR A 225 0.32 -28.20 -3.70
C THR A 225 0.28 -28.81 -2.29
N LEU A 226 0.02 -27.99 -1.27
CA LEU A 226 -0.12 -28.45 0.13
C LEU A 226 -1.54 -28.90 0.47
N TYR A 227 -2.55 -28.39 -0.25
CA TYR A 227 -3.97 -28.66 -0.08
C TYR A 227 -4.63 -28.85 -1.44
N PRO A 228 -4.36 -29.97 -2.14
CA PRO A 228 -5.00 -30.23 -3.43
C PRO A 228 -6.52 -30.23 -3.24
N LEU A 229 -7.20 -29.32 -3.95
CA LEU A 229 -8.64 -29.31 -4.07
C LEU A 229 -9.05 -30.67 -4.66
N LYS A 230 -9.58 -31.56 -3.82
CA LYS A 230 -10.25 -32.76 -4.31
C LYS A 230 -11.53 -32.30 -4.98
N GLU A 231 -11.53 -32.27 -6.31
CA GLU A 231 -12.78 -32.21 -7.08
C GLU A 231 -13.69 -33.33 -6.56
N GLY A 232 -14.89 -32.94 -6.15
CA GLY A 232 -15.84 -33.83 -5.51
C GLY A 232 -16.15 -35.05 -6.39
N ALA A 233 -16.17 -36.21 -5.75
CA ALA A 233 -16.71 -37.45 -6.33
C ALA A 233 -18.24 -37.38 -6.48
#